data_AF-A0A9P6IJ84-F1
#
_entry.id   AF-A0A9P6IJ84-F1
#
_cell.length_a   1.000
_cell.length_b   1.000
_cell.length_c   1.000
_cell.angle_alpha   90.00
_cell.angle_beta   90.00
_cell.angle_gamma   90.00
#
_symmetry.space_group_name_H-M   'P 1'
#
loop_
_entity.id
_entity.type
_entity.pdbx_description
1 polymer ?
#
loop_
_entity_poly.entity_id
_entity_poly.type
_entity_poly.pdbx_seq_one_letter_code
_entity_poly.pdbx_strand_id
1 'polypeptide(L)'
;MKEEIPSLKCLLANAPNLTSLVLQSTWESLHAVYSSVVGYQTYPIDFSHNLRILPPPRDSPLSKISLQNVEQLFKVHGGRIETFRFEGRSGSSVLDALAEATQSGSRLKELGIFDIKQKDGNNCIKKFASIVSRSELRRLDLRSLNDGECACIVESIQWEHLRDLDIELDDISQLSTMKALVDGVGRMSERVELEHFKLTSKNSTTSTTEEELWRSFVSSTSLKYLKPSIKSAA
;
A
#
# COMPACT_ATOMS: atom_id res chain seq x y z
N MET A 1 4.34 21.82 -15.28
CA MET A 1 3.55 21.81 -14.04
C MET A 1 3.20 23.17 -13.44
N LYS A 2 4.15 24.05 -13.02
CA LYS A 2 3.74 25.36 -12.44
C LYS A 2 2.87 26.21 -13.38
N GLU A 3 3.18 26.18 -14.67
CA GLU A 3 2.42 26.88 -15.73
C GLU A 3 1.05 26.25 -16.02
N GLU A 4 0.84 24.99 -15.64
CA GLU A 4 -0.40 24.24 -15.91
C GLU A 4 -1.41 24.37 -14.78
N ILE A 5 -0.98 24.81 -13.59
CA ILE A 5 -1.84 24.94 -12.40
C ILE A 5 -3.05 25.86 -12.64
N PRO A 6 -2.92 27.05 -13.26
CA PRO A 6 -4.07 27.91 -13.54
C PRO A 6 -5.11 27.22 -14.44
N SER A 7 -4.65 26.56 -15.50
CA SER A 7 -5.51 25.80 -16.43
C SER A 7 -6.21 24.64 -15.73
N LEU A 8 -5.49 23.92 -14.85
CA LEU A 8 -6.05 22.84 -14.06
C LEU A 8 -7.14 23.37 -13.11
N LYS A 9 -6.90 24.44 -12.35
CA LYS A 9 -7.92 25.07 -11.49
C LYS A 9 -9.17 25.46 -12.29
N CYS A 10 -8.98 26.04 -13.48
CA CYS A 10 -10.08 26.42 -14.36
C CYS A 10 -10.89 25.19 -14.78
N LEU A 11 -10.23 24.10 -15.17
CA LEU A 11 -10.89 22.85 -15.54
C LEU A 11 -11.69 22.25 -14.37
N LEU A 12 -11.10 22.21 -13.18
CA LEU A 12 -11.74 21.67 -11.96
C LEU A 12 -12.99 22.48 -11.57
N ALA A 13 -12.90 23.81 -11.64
CA ALA A 13 -14.02 24.69 -11.33
C ALA A 13 -15.19 24.56 -12.32
N ASN A 14 -14.90 24.21 -13.58
CA ASN A 14 -15.90 24.13 -14.65
C ASN A 14 -16.38 22.71 -14.98
N ALA A 15 -15.87 21.69 -14.27
CA ALA A 15 -16.23 20.28 -14.49
C ALA A 15 -16.92 19.66 -13.26
N PRO A 16 -18.14 20.10 -12.90
CA PRO A 16 -18.83 19.65 -11.69
C PRO A 16 -19.20 18.16 -11.70
N ASN A 17 -19.23 17.54 -12.89
CA ASN A 17 -19.56 16.13 -13.08
C ASN A 17 -18.31 15.24 -13.24
N LEU A 18 -17.11 15.75 -12.96
CA LEU A 18 -15.90 14.93 -13.06
C LEU A 18 -15.92 13.82 -11.99
N THR A 19 -15.61 12.59 -12.41
CA THR A 19 -15.65 11.40 -11.55
C THR A 19 -14.26 10.91 -11.16
N SER A 20 -13.23 11.25 -11.94
CA SER A 20 -11.82 10.93 -11.66
C SER A 20 -10.90 11.97 -12.31
N LEU A 21 -9.79 12.25 -11.65
CA LEU A 21 -8.67 13.03 -12.17
C LEU A 21 -7.38 12.28 -11.89
N VAL A 22 -6.65 11.98 -12.96
CA VAL A 22 -5.31 11.41 -12.87
C VAL A 22 -4.30 12.51 -13.14
N LEU A 23 -3.48 12.81 -12.13
CA LEU A 23 -2.41 13.78 -12.20
C LEU A 23 -1.07 13.05 -12.27
N GLN A 24 -0.27 13.40 -13.26
CA GLN A 24 1.13 12.98 -13.32
C GLN A 24 1.98 14.00 -12.56
N SER A 25 2.57 13.57 -11.45
CA SER A 25 3.45 14.42 -10.63
C SER A 25 4.63 13.61 -10.14
N THR A 26 5.79 14.27 -10.02
CA THR A 26 6.90 13.74 -9.22
C THR A 26 6.55 13.77 -7.73
N TRP A 27 7.27 12.99 -6.93
CA TRP A 27 7.10 12.98 -5.48
C TRP A 27 7.42 14.35 -4.85
N GLU A 28 8.43 15.02 -5.38
CA GLU A 28 8.90 16.34 -4.94
C GLU A 28 7.85 17.43 -5.20
N SER A 29 7.15 17.35 -6.34
CA SER A 29 6.12 18.33 -6.72
C SER A 29 4.72 18.01 -6.18
N LEU A 30 4.50 16.81 -5.64
CA LEU A 30 3.18 16.29 -5.29
C LEU A 30 2.41 17.22 -4.34
N HIS A 31 3.08 17.72 -3.30
CA HIS A 31 2.48 18.62 -2.32
C HIS A 31 1.98 19.93 -2.94
N ALA A 32 2.78 20.54 -3.83
CA ALA A 32 2.45 21.82 -4.46
C ALA A 32 1.28 21.69 -5.44
N VAL A 33 1.26 20.58 -6.18
CA VAL A 33 0.16 20.23 -7.10
C VAL A 33 -1.11 20.04 -6.30
N TYR A 34 -1.06 19.20 -5.27
CA TYR A 34 -2.21 18.92 -4.43
C TYR A 34 -2.76 20.18 -3.75
N SER A 35 -1.91 21.00 -3.11
CA SER A 35 -2.33 22.28 -2.51
C SER A 35 -3.02 23.21 -3.49
N SER A 36 -2.68 23.12 -4.78
CA SER A 36 -3.26 23.95 -5.82
C SER A 36 -4.67 23.50 -6.24
N VAL A 37 -4.99 22.21 -6.06
CA VAL A 37 -6.24 21.62 -6.58
C VAL A 37 -7.22 21.17 -5.51
N VAL A 38 -6.75 20.92 -4.28
CA VAL A 38 -7.59 20.36 -3.19
C VAL A 38 -8.84 21.19 -2.91
N GLY A 39 -8.76 22.51 -3.03
CA GLY A 39 -9.90 23.41 -2.83
C GLY A 39 -11.01 23.27 -3.87
N TYR A 40 -10.79 22.52 -4.95
CA TYR A 40 -11.76 22.24 -6.02
C TYR A 40 -12.15 20.75 -6.06
N GLN A 41 -11.67 19.97 -5.10
CA GLN A 41 -11.84 18.52 -5.09
C GLN A 41 -13.26 18.14 -4.68
N THR A 42 -14.05 17.65 -5.63
CA THR A 42 -15.37 17.05 -5.38
C THR A 42 -15.38 15.52 -5.58
N TYR A 43 -14.27 14.96 -6.03
CA TYR A 43 -14.08 13.55 -6.39
C TYR A 43 -12.64 13.09 -6.03
N PRO A 44 -12.32 11.79 -6.09
CA PRO A 44 -10.96 11.30 -5.75
C PRO A 44 -9.88 11.83 -6.69
N ILE A 45 -8.73 12.23 -6.14
CA ILE A 45 -7.56 12.62 -6.92
C ILE A 45 -6.57 11.47 -6.93
N ASP A 46 -6.21 11.03 -8.13
CA ASP A 46 -5.25 9.96 -8.38
C ASP A 46 -3.92 10.59 -8.84
N PHE A 47 -2.83 10.34 -8.13
CA PHE A 47 -1.48 10.64 -8.59
C PHE A 47 -0.88 9.36 -9.17
N SER A 48 -0.56 9.38 -10.47
CA SER A 48 -0.09 8.26 -11.30
C SER A 48 0.37 7.03 -10.49
N HIS A 49 -0.60 6.14 -10.24
CA HIS A 49 -0.55 4.82 -9.58
C HIS A 49 -0.01 4.71 -8.15
N ASN A 50 0.42 5.80 -7.50
CA ASN A 50 1.10 5.72 -6.21
C ASN A 50 0.32 6.32 -5.04
N LEU A 51 -0.67 7.16 -5.32
CA LEU A 51 -1.43 7.83 -4.26
C LEU A 51 -2.83 8.21 -4.72
N ARG A 52 -3.85 7.80 -3.95
CA ARG A 52 -5.23 8.24 -4.14
C ARG A 52 -5.77 8.92 -2.89
N ILE A 53 -6.27 10.15 -3.04
CA ILE A 53 -6.80 10.95 -1.93
C ILE A 53 -8.28 11.21 -2.17
N LEU A 54 -9.11 10.82 -1.21
CA LEU A 54 -10.57 11.01 -1.26
C LEU A 54 -10.96 12.48 -1.05
N PRO A 55 -12.08 12.95 -1.61
CA PRO A 55 -12.58 14.29 -1.36
C PRO A 55 -12.86 14.51 0.14
N PRO A 56 -12.85 15.76 0.61
CA PRO A 56 -13.25 16.06 1.98
C PRO A 56 -14.73 15.68 2.20
N PRO A 57 -15.16 15.37 3.44
CA PRO A 57 -16.56 15.24 3.78
C PRO A 57 -17.34 16.50 3.34
N ARG A 58 -18.59 16.34 2.90
CA ARG A 58 -19.41 17.43 2.32
C ARG A 58 -19.51 18.68 3.21
N ASP A 59 -19.48 18.49 4.53
CA ASP A 59 -19.61 19.57 5.51
C ASP A 59 -18.27 20.07 6.04
N SER A 60 -17.15 19.54 5.53
CA SER A 60 -15.83 19.96 5.95
C SER A 60 -15.45 21.25 5.21
N PRO A 61 -15.01 22.31 5.91
CA PRO A 61 -14.50 23.48 5.25
C PRO A 61 -13.33 23.09 4.36
N LEU A 62 -13.39 23.48 3.07
CA LEU A 62 -12.30 23.29 2.12
C LEU A 62 -11.05 24.01 2.65
N SER A 63 -10.19 23.28 3.35
CA SER A 63 -9.01 23.86 3.96
C SER A 63 -7.99 24.18 2.86
N LYS A 64 -7.78 25.47 2.61
CA LYS A 64 -6.69 25.96 1.74
C LYS A 64 -5.39 25.95 2.54
N ILE A 65 -4.94 24.76 2.92
CA ILE A 65 -3.64 24.60 3.58
C ILE A 65 -2.57 24.58 2.48
N SER A 66 -1.67 25.57 2.54
CA SER A 66 -0.47 25.57 1.72
C SER A 66 0.52 24.58 2.32
N LEU A 67 0.70 23.44 1.66
CA LEU A 67 1.66 22.43 2.06
C LEU A 67 3.05 22.88 1.59
N GLN A 68 4.05 22.74 2.44
CA GLN A 68 5.44 23.09 2.16
C GLN A 68 6.26 21.91 1.64
N ASN A 69 5.82 20.70 1.97
CA ASN A 69 6.48 19.46 1.57
C ASN A 69 5.46 18.31 1.56
N VAL A 70 5.91 17.15 1.08
CA VAL A 70 5.07 15.96 0.96
C VAL A 70 4.68 15.37 2.32
N GLU A 71 5.52 15.47 3.34
CA GLU A 71 5.20 14.96 4.69
C GLU A 71 3.96 15.65 5.27
N GLN A 72 3.83 16.97 5.10
CA GLN A 72 2.64 17.70 5.52
C GLN A 72 1.38 17.23 4.82
N LEU A 73 1.46 16.76 3.57
CA LEU A 73 0.31 16.17 2.88
C LEU A 73 -0.21 14.95 3.65
N PHE A 74 0.68 14.06 4.06
CA PHE A 74 0.31 12.86 4.81
C PHE A 74 -0.19 13.19 6.22
N LYS A 75 0.40 14.18 6.90
CA LYS A 75 -0.09 14.61 8.23
C LYS A 75 -1.50 15.17 8.18
N VAL A 76 -1.77 16.04 7.20
CA VAL A 76 -3.04 16.78 7.12
C VAL A 76 -4.13 15.95 6.43
N HIS A 77 -3.77 15.08 5.49
CA HIS A 77 -4.73 14.37 4.63
C HIS A 77 -4.59 12.85 4.65
N GLY A 78 -3.69 12.29 5.47
CA GLY A 78 -3.42 10.85 5.54
C GLY A 78 -4.66 10.00 5.83
N GLY A 79 -5.56 10.48 6.71
CA GLY A 79 -6.83 9.80 6.99
C GLY A 79 -7.80 9.72 5.80
N ARG A 80 -7.55 10.45 4.71
CA ARG A 80 -8.33 10.40 3.45
C ARG A 80 -7.64 9.60 2.34
N ILE A 81 -6.45 9.07 2.59
CA ILE A 81 -5.72 8.30 1.60
C ILE A 81 -6.36 6.92 1.49
N GLU A 82 -6.75 6.55 0.27
CA GLU A 82 -7.36 5.25 -0.05
C GLU A 82 -6.32 4.27 -0.61
N THR A 83 -5.40 4.76 -1.44
CA THR A 83 -4.34 3.95 -2.05
C THR A 83 -3.00 4.61 -1.77
N PHE A 84 -2.02 3.84 -1.33
CA PHE A 84 -0.65 4.31 -1.14
C PHE A 84 0.39 3.26 -1.50
N ARG A 85 1.39 3.64 -2.30
CA ARG A 85 2.57 2.83 -2.60
C ARG A 85 3.82 3.55 -2.15
N PHE A 86 4.48 2.98 -1.14
CA PHE A 86 5.72 3.52 -0.58
C PHE A 86 6.93 2.91 -1.27
N GLU A 87 7.71 3.73 -1.95
CA GLU A 87 9.02 3.35 -2.45
C GLU A 87 10.07 3.78 -1.42
N GLY A 88 11.04 2.93 -1.05
CA GLY A 88 12.01 3.19 0.02
C GLY A 88 12.95 4.39 -0.21
N ARG A 89 12.85 5.07 -1.35
CA ARG A 89 13.47 6.38 -1.59
C ARG A 89 12.66 7.53 -0.98
N SER A 90 11.36 7.34 -0.78
CA SER A 90 10.49 8.26 -0.04
C SER A 90 10.93 8.25 1.42
N GLY A 91 11.25 9.42 1.98
CA GLY A 91 11.81 9.50 3.33
C GLY A 91 10.95 8.82 4.40
N SER A 92 11.59 8.26 5.44
CA SER A 92 10.92 7.58 6.56
C SER A 92 9.88 8.44 7.28
N SER A 93 10.01 9.78 7.22
CA SER A 93 9.06 10.73 7.79
C SER A 93 7.68 10.69 7.14
N VAL A 94 7.56 10.21 5.89
CA VAL A 94 6.28 10.00 5.22
C VAL A 94 5.50 8.86 5.86
N LEU A 95 6.19 7.75 6.18
CA LEU A 95 5.57 6.64 6.90
C LEU A 95 5.19 7.05 8.33
N ASP A 96 5.98 7.90 8.99
CA ASP A 96 5.61 8.48 10.29
C ASP A 96 4.32 9.26 10.20
N ALA A 97 4.23 10.19 9.24
CA ALA A 97 3.05 11.02 9.03
C ALA A 97 1.82 10.18 8.71
N LEU A 98 1.97 9.13 7.88
CA LEU A 98 0.86 8.24 7.55
C LEU A 98 0.45 7.36 8.74
N ALA A 99 1.41 6.83 9.50
CA ALA A 99 1.14 6.03 10.69
C ALA A 99 0.42 6.85 11.76
N GLU A 100 0.78 8.12 11.93
CA GLU A 100 0.09 9.06 12.82
C GLU A 100 -1.34 9.35 12.33
N ALA A 101 -1.49 9.68 11.04
CA ALA A 101 -2.78 10.02 10.47
C ALA A 101 -3.79 8.86 10.46
N THR A 102 -3.32 7.62 10.54
CA THR A 102 -4.15 6.41 10.55
C THR A 102 -4.50 5.91 11.97
N GLN A 103 -4.00 6.55 13.03
CA GLN A 103 -4.27 6.15 14.43
C GLN A 103 -5.75 6.20 14.80
N SER A 104 -6.47 7.22 14.33
CA SER A 104 -7.89 7.46 14.62
C SER A 104 -8.83 6.76 13.63
N GLY A 105 -8.29 5.93 12.73
CA GLY A 105 -9.01 5.26 11.66
C GLY A 105 -8.32 5.46 10.32
N SER A 106 -8.21 4.38 9.56
CA SER A 106 -7.61 4.36 8.23
C SER A 106 -8.70 4.24 7.15
N ARG A 107 -8.55 4.98 6.05
CA ARG A 107 -9.32 4.78 4.81
C ARG A 107 -8.54 3.98 3.76
N LEU A 108 -7.34 3.51 4.10
CA LEU A 108 -6.52 2.73 3.19
C LEU A 108 -7.24 1.43 2.83
N LYS A 109 -7.36 1.20 1.53
CA LYS A 109 -7.85 -0.04 0.91
C LYS A 109 -6.76 -0.73 0.11
N GLU A 110 -5.78 0.02 -0.39
CA GLU A 110 -4.63 -0.54 -1.08
C GLU A 110 -3.34 0.04 -0.52
N LEU A 111 -2.43 -0.84 -0.12
CA LEU A 111 -1.13 -0.44 0.42
C LEU A 111 -0.02 -1.24 -0.24
N GLY A 112 1.10 -0.60 -0.53
CA GLY A 112 2.28 -1.33 -1.00
C GLY A 112 3.58 -0.73 -0.52
N ILE A 113 4.61 -1.57 -0.47
CA ILE A 113 5.97 -1.19 -0.10
C ILE A 113 6.99 -1.86 -1.03
N PHE A 114 7.95 -1.05 -1.49
CA PHE A 114 8.90 -1.42 -2.53
C PHE A 114 10.28 -0.84 -2.22
N ASP A 115 11.35 -1.56 -2.54
CA ASP A 115 12.73 -1.08 -2.59
C ASP A 115 13.22 -0.34 -1.32
N ILE A 116 12.97 -0.92 -0.14
CA ILE A 116 13.47 -0.37 1.13
C ILE A 116 14.99 -0.51 1.21
N LYS A 117 15.69 0.60 1.43
CA LYS A 117 17.13 0.55 1.72
C LYS A 117 17.38 0.10 3.16
N GLN A 118 18.28 -0.87 3.34
CA GLN A 118 18.58 -1.54 4.62
C GLN A 118 18.92 -0.60 5.80
N LYS A 119 19.39 0.64 5.58
CA LYS A 119 19.85 1.53 6.68
C LYS A 119 18.73 1.94 7.65
N ASP A 120 17.47 1.98 7.22
CA ASP A 120 16.32 2.32 8.07
C ASP A 120 15.24 1.21 8.11
N GLY A 121 15.56 0.03 7.56
CA GLY A 121 14.59 -1.04 7.24
C GLY A 121 13.69 -1.41 8.40
N ASN A 122 14.26 -1.77 9.55
CA ASN A 122 13.49 -2.25 10.70
C ASN A 122 12.47 -1.24 11.25
N ASN A 123 12.80 0.06 11.25
CA ASN A 123 11.86 1.07 11.75
C ASN A 123 10.75 1.34 10.72
N CYS A 124 11.11 1.42 9.44
CA CYS A 124 10.15 1.57 8.35
C CYS A 124 9.16 0.39 8.31
N ILE A 125 9.67 -0.84 8.44
CA ILE A 125 8.86 -2.06 8.45
C ILE A 125 7.89 -2.08 9.63
N LYS A 126 8.34 -1.75 10.84
CA LYS A 126 7.47 -1.67 12.02
C LYS A 126 6.34 -0.64 11.85
N LYS A 127 6.65 0.53 11.29
CA LYS A 127 5.63 1.56 11.02
C LYS A 127 4.64 1.08 9.96
N PHE A 128 5.14 0.48 8.89
CA PHE A 128 4.30 -0.08 7.84
C PHE A 128 3.38 -1.18 8.37
N ALA A 129 3.92 -2.12 9.14
CA ALA A 129 3.16 -3.16 9.86
C ALA A 129 2.10 -2.56 10.81
N SER A 130 2.43 -1.46 11.51
CA SER A 130 1.46 -0.72 12.32
C SER A 130 0.33 -0.08 11.50
N ILE A 131 0.58 0.33 10.27
CA ILE A 131 -0.46 0.85 9.37
C ILE A 131 -1.34 -0.30 8.88
N VAL A 132 -0.73 -1.41 8.47
CA VAL A 132 -1.42 -2.63 8.02
C VAL A 132 -2.38 -3.17 9.08
N SER A 133 -1.92 -3.29 10.33
CA SER A 133 -2.74 -3.80 11.45
C SER A 133 -3.93 -2.94 11.84
N ARG A 134 -4.03 -1.72 11.33
CA ARG A 134 -5.10 -0.76 11.61
C ARG A 134 -5.94 -0.43 10.37
N SER A 135 -5.65 -1.09 9.25
CA SER A 135 -6.28 -0.82 7.97
C SER A 135 -7.05 -2.05 7.49
N GLU A 136 -8.30 -1.84 7.11
CA GLU A 136 -9.12 -2.84 6.43
C GLU A 136 -8.71 -2.94 4.95
N LEU A 137 -7.49 -3.41 4.71
CA LEU A 137 -6.90 -3.48 3.38
C LEU A 137 -7.61 -4.52 2.52
N ARG A 138 -7.93 -4.15 1.29
CA ARG A 138 -8.36 -5.07 0.23
C ARG A 138 -7.17 -5.61 -0.53
N ARG A 139 -6.13 -4.80 -0.73
CA ARG A 139 -4.92 -5.16 -1.46
C ARG A 139 -3.65 -4.79 -0.69
N LEU A 140 -2.70 -5.71 -0.68
CA LEU A 140 -1.36 -5.52 -0.14
C LEU A 140 -0.30 -5.98 -1.15
N ASP A 141 0.69 -5.14 -1.44
CA ASP A 141 1.80 -5.42 -2.36
C ASP A 141 3.14 -5.22 -1.65
N LEU A 142 3.89 -6.30 -1.43
CA LEU A 142 5.15 -6.32 -0.69
C LEU A 142 6.27 -6.73 -1.65
N ARG A 143 7.24 -5.85 -1.94
CA ARG A 143 8.35 -6.21 -2.84
C ARG A 143 9.70 -5.76 -2.34
N SER A 144 10.73 -6.49 -2.76
CA SER A 144 12.12 -6.22 -2.38
C SER A 144 12.31 -6.19 -0.86
N LEU A 145 11.63 -7.11 -0.16
CA LEU A 145 11.77 -7.32 1.28
C LEU A 145 12.55 -8.60 1.54
N ASN A 146 13.31 -8.63 2.63
CA ASN A 146 13.81 -9.90 3.14
C ASN A 146 12.69 -10.68 3.86
N ASP A 147 12.92 -11.98 4.08
CA ASP A 147 11.92 -12.86 4.67
C ASP A 147 11.41 -12.38 6.05
N GLY A 148 12.31 -11.96 6.94
CA GLY A 148 11.92 -11.48 8.27
C GLY A 148 11.09 -10.19 8.25
N GLU A 149 11.41 -9.27 7.33
CA GLU A 149 10.64 -8.03 7.13
C GLU A 149 9.24 -8.32 6.60
N CYS A 150 9.14 -9.22 5.62
CA CYS A 150 7.85 -9.61 5.05
C CYS A 150 7.00 -10.37 6.07
N ALA A 151 7.59 -11.33 6.81
CA ALA A 151 6.91 -12.04 7.88
C ALA A 151 6.30 -11.09 8.92
N CYS A 152 7.06 -10.08 9.37
CA CYS A 152 6.57 -9.08 10.32
C CYS A 152 5.32 -8.32 9.82
N ILE A 153 5.29 -7.99 8.52
CA ILE A 153 4.12 -7.32 7.90
C ILE A 153 2.95 -8.29 7.79
N VAL A 154 3.21 -9.52 7.32
CA VAL A 154 2.19 -10.56 7.12
C VAL A 154 1.49 -10.91 8.44
N GLU A 155 2.23 -10.99 9.54
CA GLU A 155 1.67 -11.22 10.88
C GLU A 155 0.72 -10.12 11.33
N SER A 156 0.85 -8.92 10.78
CA SER A 156 0.06 -7.73 11.12
C SER A 156 -1.20 -7.57 10.28
N ILE A 157 -1.43 -8.43 9.28
CA ILE A 157 -2.57 -8.33 8.35
C ILE A 157 -3.89 -8.61 9.08
N GLN A 158 -4.88 -7.74 8.85
CA GLN A 158 -6.29 -8.03 9.11
C GLN A 158 -6.88 -8.81 7.93
N TRP A 159 -6.83 -10.13 8.02
CA TRP A 159 -7.09 -11.00 6.86
C TRP A 159 -8.54 -11.00 6.35
N GLU A 160 -9.50 -10.63 7.19
CA GLU A 160 -10.95 -10.64 6.88
C GLU A 160 -11.31 -9.80 5.64
N HIS A 161 -10.58 -8.71 5.42
CA HIS A 161 -10.83 -7.75 4.35
C HIS A 161 -9.92 -7.92 3.14
N LEU A 162 -8.83 -8.68 3.27
CA LEU A 162 -7.84 -8.84 2.21
C LEU A 162 -8.39 -9.73 1.10
N ARG A 163 -8.17 -9.31 -0.15
CA ARG A 163 -8.57 -10.05 -1.36
C ARG A 163 -7.39 -10.26 -2.29
N ASP A 164 -6.47 -9.29 -2.35
CA ASP A 164 -5.31 -9.33 -3.23
C ASP A 164 -4.01 -9.21 -2.41
N LEU A 165 -3.12 -10.19 -2.55
CA LEU A 165 -1.81 -10.20 -1.89
C LEU A 165 -0.71 -10.53 -2.90
N ASP A 166 0.17 -9.58 -3.18
CA ASP A 166 1.37 -9.78 -4.02
C ASP A 166 2.60 -9.66 -3.11
N ILE A 167 3.45 -10.69 -3.11
CA ILE A 167 4.68 -10.77 -2.32
C ILE A 167 5.83 -11.13 -3.25
N GLU A 168 6.87 -10.30 -3.24
CA GLU A 168 8.14 -10.53 -3.91
C GLU A 168 9.28 -10.48 -2.88
N LEU A 169 9.87 -11.64 -2.61
CA LEU A 169 10.98 -11.81 -1.68
C LEU A 169 12.31 -11.83 -2.43
N ASP A 170 13.35 -11.30 -1.80
CA ASP A 170 14.71 -11.39 -2.35
C ASP A 170 15.23 -12.84 -2.33
N ASP A 171 14.83 -13.62 -1.31
CA ASP A 171 15.14 -15.05 -1.17
C ASP A 171 14.00 -15.74 -0.41
N ILE A 172 13.51 -16.88 -0.94
CA ILE A 172 12.44 -17.70 -0.32
C ILE A 172 13.01 -18.80 0.59
N SER A 173 14.33 -18.98 0.65
CA SER A 173 14.99 -20.02 1.44
C SER A 173 14.69 -19.98 2.94
N GLN A 174 14.10 -18.89 3.43
CA GLN A 174 13.68 -18.72 4.82
C GLN A 174 12.17 -18.91 4.96
N LEU A 175 11.79 -19.78 5.90
CA LEU A 175 10.43 -20.28 6.07
C LEU A 175 9.52 -19.33 6.86
N SER A 176 9.99 -18.15 7.30
CA SER A 176 9.25 -17.33 8.27
C SER A 176 8.06 -16.62 7.64
N THR A 177 8.18 -16.08 6.42
CA THR A 177 7.04 -15.52 5.69
C THR A 177 6.02 -16.61 5.39
N MET A 178 6.47 -17.78 4.92
CA MET A 178 5.57 -18.91 4.64
C MET A 178 4.80 -19.36 5.89
N LYS A 179 5.49 -19.45 7.03
CA LYS A 179 4.85 -19.76 8.30
C LYS A 179 3.86 -18.68 8.71
N ALA A 180 4.23 -17.40 8.62
CA ALA A 180 3.34 -16.29 8.92
C ALA A 180 2.09 -16.27 8.03
N LEU A 181 2.22 -16.66 6.75
CA LEU A 181 1.08 -16.84 5.84
C LEU A 181 0.18 -18.00 6.29
N VAL A 182 0.75 -19.17 6.60
CA VAL A 182 -0.02 -20.33 7.09
C VAL A 182 -0.74 -20.01 8.40
N ASP A 183 -0.05 -19.38 9.35
CA ASP A 183 -0.62 -19.01 10.65
C ASP A 183 -1.66 -17.88 10.52
N GLY A 184 -1.40 -16.91 9.63
CA GLY A 184 -2.33 -15.82 9.30
C GLY A 184 -3.64 -16.33 8.74
N VAL A 185 -3.57 -17.18 7.71
CA VAL A 185 -4.78 -17.73 7.10
C VAL A 185 -5.42 -18.86 7.93
N GLY A 186 -4.62 -19.64 8.66
CA GLY A 186 -5.14 -20.68 9.55
C GLY A 186 -5.96 -20.15 10.71
N ARG A 187 -5.74 -18.89 11.13
CA ARG A 187 -6.55 -18.20 12.15
C ARG A 187 -7.94 -17.79 11.65
N MET A 188 -8.24 -17.98 10.37
CA MET A 188 -9.49 -17.54 9.77
C MET A 188 -10.55 -18.63 9.93
N SER A 189 -11.47 -18.43 10.87
CA SER A 189 -12.54 -19.38 11.19
C SER A 189 -13.65 -19.44 10.12
N GLU A 190 -13.77 -18.41 9.27
CA GLU A 190 -14.74 -18.34 8.18
C GLU A 190 -14.06 -17.99 6.86
N ARG A 191 -14.58 -18.56 5.77
CA ARG A 191 -14.00 -18.53 4.41
C ARG A 191 -13.62 -17.13 3.96
N VAL A 192 -12.34 -16.78 4.04
CA VAL A 192 -11.79 -15.71 3.21
C VAL A 192 -11.34 -16.27 1.89
N GLU A 193 -11.87 -15.66 0.84
CA GLU A 193 -11.49 -15.88 -0.53
C GLU A 193 -10.48 -14.80 -0.87
N LEU A 194 -9.19 -15.12 -0.71
CA LEU A 194 -8.16 -14.40 -1.45
C LEU A 194 -8.44 -14.62 -2.93
N GLU A 195 -8.87 -13.58 -3.62
CA GLU A 195 -9.17 -13.60 -5.06
C GLU A 195 -7.88 -13.76 -5.85
N HIS A 196 -6.83 -13.04 -5.44
CA HIS A 196 -5.51 -13.12 -6.05
C HIS A 196 -4.42 -13.22 -4.98
N PHE A 197 -3.57 -14.22 -5.12
CA PHE A 197 -2.34 -14.33 -4.35
C PHE A 197 -1.17 -14.62 -5.28
N LYS A 198 -0.08 -13.90 -5.09
CA LYS A 198 1.15 -14.09 -5.85
C LYS A 198 2.33 -14.04 -4.90
N LEU A 199 3.16 -15.08 -4.95
CA LEU A 199 4.43 -15.16 -4.23
C LEU A 199 5.53 -15.41 -5.26
N THR A 200 6.50 -14.52 -5.30
CA THR A 200 7.66 -14.57 -6.21
C THR A 200 8.96 -14.44 -5.43
N SER A 201 10.00 -15.16 -5.87
CA SER A 201 11.37 -14.99 -5.37
C SER A 201 12.24 -14.42 -6.47
N LYS A 202 13.19 -13.52 -6.13
CA LYS A 202 14.23 -13.09 -7.07
C LYS A 202 15.32 -14.16 -7.26
N ASN A 203 15.60 -14.96 -6.24
CA ASN A 203 16.66 -15.98 -6.25
C ASN A 203 16.06 -17.36 -5.97
N SER A 204 15.78 -18.14 -7.03
CA SER A 204 15.14 -19.45 -6.88
C SER A 204 16.16 -20.59 -6.73
N THR A 205 16.42 -21.01 -5.50
CA THR A 205 16.82 -22.40 -5.20
C THR A 205 15.83 -22.97 -4.20
N THR A 206 14.79 -23.63 -4.70
CA THR A 206 13.71 -24.19 -3.87
C THR A 206 14.15 -25.45 -3.13
N SER A 207 13.86 -25.50 -1.83
CA SER A 207 14.07 -26.68 -0.98
C SER A 207 12.77 -27.49 -0.78
N THR A 208 12.87 -28.78 -0.44
CA THR A 208 11.71 -29.68 -0.25
C THR A 208 10.74 -29.19 0.84
N THR A 209 11.25 -28.50 1.87
CA THR A 209 10.47 -27.95 2.99
C THR A 209 9.54 -26.82 2.56
N GLU A 210 9.93 -26.02 1.57
CA GLU A 210 9.09 -24.95 1.01
C GLU A 210 7.87 -25.53 0.28
N GLU A 211 8.03 -26.62 -0.46
CA GLU A 211 6.90 -27.29 -1.11
C GLU A 211 5.89 -27.83 -0.10
N GLU A 212 6.35 -28.37 1.02
CA GLU A 212 5.47 -28.89 2.07
C GLU A 212 4.67 -27.77 2.76
N LEU A 213 5.30 -26.65 3.09
CA LEU A 213 4.58 -25.47 3.62
C LEU A 213 3.61 -24.88 2.61
N TRP A 214 3.98 -24.87 1.32
CA TRP A 214 3.08 -24.40 0.26
C TRP A 214 1.86 -25.31 0.10
N ARG A 215 2.07 -26.64 0.10
CA ARG A 215 0.96 -27.61 0.07
C ARG A 215 0.08 -27.46 1.31
N SER A 216 0.67 -27.26 2.48
CA SER A 216 -0.06 -26.97 3.71
C SER A 216 -0.92 -25.71 3.56
N PHE A 217 -0.36 -24.61 3.06
CA PHE A 217 -1.06 -23.36 2.79
C PHE A 217 -2.22 -23.52 1.79
N VAL A 218 -1.99 -24.21 0.67
CA VAL A 218 -3.03 -24.47 -0.34
C VAL A 218 -4.14 -25.37 0.24
N SER A 219 -3.78 -26.31 1.12
CA SER A 219 -4.75 -27.21 1.76
C SER A 219 -5.58 -26.52 2.86
N SER A 220 -5.02 -25.51 3.54
CA SER A 220 -5.69 -24.76 4.60
C SER A 220 -6.57 -23.63 4.08
N THR A 221 -6.46 -23.29 2.80
CA THR A 221 -7.17 -22.19 2.15
C THR A 221 -8.20 -22.72 1.14
N SER A 222 -9.31 -22.02 0.92
CA SER A 222 -10.23 -22.33 -0.21
C SER A 222 -9.66 -21.88 -1.56
N LEU A 223 -8.34 -21.80 -1.69
CA LEU A 223 -7.61 -21.31 -2.86
C LEU A 223 -7.55 -22.42 -3.91
N LYS A 224 -8.68 -22.65 -4.60
CA LYS A 224 -8.81 -23.70 -5.62
C LYS A 224 -7.98 -23.44 -6.89
N TYR A 225 -7.32 -22.28 -7.02
CA TYR A 225 -6.68 -21.86 -8.28
C TYR A 225 -5.32 -21.16 -8.14
N LEU A 226 -4.59 -21.34 -7.03
CA LEU A 226 -3.23 -20.84 -6.95
C LEU A 226 -2.23 -21.83 -7.53
N LYS A 227 -1.79 -21.56 -8.77
CA LYS A 227 -0.53 -22.09 -9.27
C LYS A 227 0.58 -21.12 -8.87
N PRO A 228 1.60 -21.55 -8.12
CA PRO A 228 2.82 -20.77 -7.98
C PRO A 228 3.39 -20.53 -9.39
N SER A 229 3.41 -19.28 -9.85
CA SER A 229 4.18 -18.89 -11.03
C SER A 229 5.62 -18.64 -10.58
N ILE A 230 6.32 -19.71 -10.20
CA ILE A 230 7.76 -19.67 -9.94
C ILE A 230 8.44 -19.65 -11.31
N LYS A 231 8.72 -18.45 -11.82
CA LYS A 231 9.57 -18.29 -12.99
C LYS A 231 11.01 -18.25 -12.50
N SER A 232 11.82 -19.25 -12.85
CA SER A 232 13.27 -19.12 -12.72
C SER A 232 13.74 -18.13 -13.77
N ALA A 233 14.53 -17.14 -13.36
CA ALA A 233 15.35 -16.40 -14.32
C ALA A 233 16.43 -17.37 -14.82
N ALA A 234 16.53 -17.52 -16.14
CA ALA A 234 17.59 -18.29 -16.80
C ALA A 234 18.90 -17.52 -16.84
#